data_AF-A0AAV1XAL5-F1
#
_entry.id   AF-A0AAV1XAL5-F1
#
_cell.length_a   1.000
_cell.length_b   1.000
_cell.length_c   1.000
_cell.angle_alpha   90.00
_cell.angle_beta   90.00
_cell.angle_gamma   90.00
#
_symmetry.space_group_name_H-M   'P 1'
#
loop_
_entity.id
_entity.type
_entity.pdbx_description
1 polymer ?
#
loop_
_entity_poly.entity_id
_entity_poly.type
_entity_poly.pdbx_seq_one_letter_code
_entity_poly.pdbx_strand_id
1 'polypeptide(L)'
;MNAIATASSLTLPIFCSRASKFEAKRGLKGRFGVFAVFGEVEKKSAWGPLFNVEEPRSKVSEYKGKVSDIYQAIEVARYDIQYLDWRARQDVLSIVLLHEKVVEVLNPLAREYKSIGTMKKELAELHEELADAHRQVHISEARVGTALDKLAYMEELVNDKLLQERSTAEIAPTSSPPSTSAKFVDTEKRRKTRRSLNVSGPVQSYHPNLKNFWYPVAFSADLKADTMVPIECFEEPWVIFRGKNGEPGCVQNTCAHRACPLHLGSVNEGRIQCPYHGWEYNTDGKCEKMPSTRQQNVKIKSIPCYEKEGMIWIWPGNDAPTATLPSLLPPSGFVIHAELVMELPVEHGLLLDNLLDLAHAPFTHTSTFAKGWVVPSLVKFLTPSSGLQGYWDPYPIDMEFRPPCMVLSTIGISKPGKLEGQNTSQCATHLHQLHVCLPSSKHKTRLLYRMSLDFAPLLKHIPFMQYLWRHFAEQVLNEDLRLVLGQQERMNNGANIWNFPVSYDKLGVRYRLWRDALEQGDKQLPFSKKNENE
;
A
#
# COMPACT_ATOMS: atom_id res chain seq x y z
N MET A 1 -65.67 -24.70 -2.91
CA MET A 1 -65.19 -25.77 -3.81
C MET A 1 -64.17 -25.12 -4.74
N ASN A 2 -62.87 -25.19 -4.40
CA ASN A 2 -61.81 -26.04 -5.03
C ASN A 2 -61.23 -25.37 -6.30
N ALA A 3 -59.93 -25.25 -6.58
CA ALA A 3 -58.66 -25.74 -5.99
C ALA A 3 -57.50 -24.84 -6.51
N ILE A 4 -56.51 -24.44 -5.69
CA ILE A 4 -55.13 -24.98 -5.48
C ILE A 4 -54.13 -24.79 -6.65
N ALA A 5 -53.07 -24.00 -6.39
CA ALA A 5 -51.67 -24.33 -6.72
C ALA A 5 -50.71 -23.53 -5.81
N THR A 6 -49.65 -24.20 -5.38
CA THR A 6 -48.78 -23.95 -4.20
C THR A 6 -47.48 -23.20 -4.51
N ALA A 7 -47.00 -22.38 -3.55
CA ALA A 7 -45.63 -21.86 -3.49
C ALA A 7 -44.93 -22.36 -2.21
N SER A 8 -43.70 -22.84 -2.35
CA SER A 8 -42.91 -23.43 -1.25
C SER A 8 -41.90 -22.44 -0.69
N SER A 9 -42.04 -22.08 0.58
CA SER A 9 -41.07 -21.33 1.38
C SER A 9 -40.54 -22.24 2.51
N LEU A 10 -39.23 -22.48 2.56
CA LEU A 10 -38.59 -23.20 3.68
C LEU A 10 -38.19 -22.21 4.77
N THR A 11 -38.91 -22.27 5.89
CA THR A 11 -38.55 -21.69 7.19
C THR A 11 -38.26 -22.84 8.16
N LEU A 12 -37.12 -22.80 8.85
CA LEU A 12 -36.80 -23.73 9.93
C LEU A 12 -37.30 -23.16 11.26
N PRO A 13 -38.03 -23.93 12.09
CA PRO A 13 -38.57 -23.45 13.35
C PRO A 13 -37.61 -23.66 14.52
N ILE A 14 -37.59 -22.66 15.40
CA ILE A 14 -37.15 -22.72 16.79
C ILE A 14 -38.37 -23.14 17.62
N PHE A 15 -38.22 -24.02 18.64
CA PHE A 15 -38.70 -23.80 20.04
C PHE A 15 -38.51 -25.03 20.99
N CYS A 16 -37.72 -24.78 22.04
CA CYS A 16 -37.94 -24.94 23.50
C CYS A 16 -38.04 -26.24 24.33
N SER A 17 -37.42 -26.06 25.53
CA SER A 17 -37.71 -26.59 26.90
C SER A 17 -36.87 -27.81 27.33
N ARG A 18 -36.33 -27.94 28.56
CA ARG A 18 -36.61 -27.32 29.88
C ARG A 18 -35.40 -27.52 30.83
N ALA A 19 -35.25 -26.67 31.84
CA ALA A 19 -34.10 -26.58 32.76
C ALA A 19 -34.20 -27.44 34.04
N SER A 20 -33.05 -27.78 34.66
CA SER A 20 -32.93 -27.84 36.14
C SER A 20 -31.48 -27.70 36.67
N LYS A 21 -31.25 -26.61 37.39
CA LYS A 21 -30.40 -26.38 38.59
C LYS A 21 -29.00 -27.01 38.69
N PHE A 22 -27.98 -26.17 38.85
CA PHE A 22 -27.01 -26.31 39.95
C PHE A 22 -26.48 -24.93 40.40
N GLU A 23 -26.34 -24.79 41.72
CA GLU A 23 -26.09 -23.56 42.48
C GLU A 23 -24.69 -22.97 42.32
N ALA A 24 -24.60 -21.66 42.52
CA ALA A 24 -23.35 -20.91 42.63
C ALA A 24 -22.67 -21.12 43.99
N LYS A 25 -21.34 -21.33 43.97
CA LYS A 25 -20.44 -20.93 45.08
C LYS A 25 -19.19 -20.25 44.52
N ARG A 26 -18.93 -19.05 45.06
CA ARG A 26 -17.75 -18.20 44.84
C ARG A 26 -16.45 -18.91 45.25
N GLY A 27 -15.36 -18.67 44.51
CA GLY A 27 -13.99 -18.95 44.95
C GLY A 27 -12.96 -18.68 43.85
N LEU A 28 -11.97 -17.84 44.17
CA LEU A 28 -10.95 -17.24 43.29
C LEU A 28 -9.95 -18.23 42.63
N LYS A 29 -9.36 -17.74 41.51
CA LYS A 29 -8.06 -18.06 40.88
C LYS A 29 -7.93 -19.36 40.05
N GLY A 30 -7.59 -19.20 38.76
CA GLY A 30 -6.78 -20.19 38.03
C GLY A 30 -7.04 -20.28 36.52
N ARG A 31 -5.96 -20.09 35.73
CA ARG A 31 -5.62 -20.71 34.42
C ARG A 31 -6.72 -20.83 33.35
N PHE A 32 -6.46 -20.23 32.19
CA PHE A 32 -7.08 -20.59 30.92
C PHE A 32 -6.83 -22.07 30.61
N GLY A 33 -7.85 -22.91 30.76
CA GLY A 33 -7.89 -24.27 30.25
C GLY A 33 -8.71 -24.31 28.96
N VAL A 34 -8.12 -24.85 27.89
CA VAL A 34 -8.83 -25.18 26.64
C VAL A 34 -9.70 -26.40 26.93
N PHE A 35 -11.02 -26.25 26.86
CA PHE A 35 -11.94 -27.40 26.94
C PHE A 35 -11.98 -28.10 25.57
N ALA A 36 -11.50 -29.35 25.53
CA ALA A 36 -11.74 -30.24 24.41
C ALA A 36 -13.21 -30.69 24.45
N VAL A 37 -13.95 -30.38 23.38
CA VAL A 37 -15.29 -30.92 23.14
C VAL A 37 -15.13 -32.36 22.71
N PHE A 38 -15.32 -33.31 23.62
CA PHE A 38 -15.53 -34.71 23.27
C PHE A 38 -16.93 -34.86 22.68
N GLY A 39 -17.01 -34.78 21.35
CA GLY A 39 -18.14 -35.34 20.60
C GLY A 39 -17.80 -36.77 20.23
N GLU A 40 -18.62 -37.73 20.66
CA GLU A 40 -18.55 -39.12 20.23
C GLU A 40 -18.64 -39.17 18.70
N VAL A 41 -17.58 -39.66 18.05
CA VAL A 41 -17.58 -40.00 16.63
C VAL A 41 -17.44 -41.52 16.53
N GLU A 42 -18.59 -42.20 16.50
CA GLU A 42 -18.68 -43.58 16.02
C GLU A 42 -18.46 -43.62 14.50
N LYS A 43 -17.20 -43.52 14.08
CA LYS A 43 -16.73 -44.06 12.80
C LYS A 43 -15.47 -44.85 13.10
N LYS A 44 -15.50 -46.16 12.81
CA LYS A 44 -14.34 -47.06 12.97
C LYS A 44 -13.18 -46.57 12.10
N SER A 45 -12.31 -45.76 12.68
CA SER A 45 -11.02 -45.37 12.10
C SER A 45 -10.19 -46.63 11.85
N ALA A 46 -9.60 -46.75 10.65
CA ALA A 46 -8.70 -47.85 10.30
C ALA A 46 -7.46 -47.93 11.24
N TRP A 47 -7.16 -46.82 11.92
CA TRP A 47 -6.05 -46.67 12.86
C TRP A 47 -6.40 -47.08 14.28
N GLY A 48 -7.70 -47.21 14.61
CA GLY A 48 -8.18 -47.59 15.94
C GLY A 48 -7.48 -48.83 16.52
N PRO A 49 -7.35 -49.95 15.78
CA PRO A 49 -6.67 -51.16 16.28
C PRO A 49 -5.19 -50.98 16.63
N LEU A 50 -4.50 -50.01 16.01
CA LEU A 50 -3.07 -49.77 16.16
C LEU A 50 -2.74 -48.93 17.41
N PHE A 51 -3.69 -48.12 17.86
CA PHE A 51 -3.54 -47.18 18.99
C PHE A 51 -4.45 -47.50 20.19
N ASN A 52 -5.22 -48.58 20.12
CA ASN A 52 -6.05 -49.06 21.22
C ASN A 52 -5.21 -49.80 22.25
N VAL A 53 -4.54 -49.04 23.12
CA VAL A 53 -3.73 -49.55 24.24
C VAL A 53 -4.44 -49.19 25.55
N GLU A 54 -4.54 -50.14 26.48
CA GLU A 54 -5.16 -49.91 27.79
C GLU A 54 -4.42 -48.81 28.58
N GLU A 55 -5.16 -47.95 29.28
CA GLU A 55 -4.58 -46.89 30.12
C GLU A 55 -3.81 -47.51 31.30
N PRO A 56 -2.49 -47.28 31.43
CA PRO A 56 -1.65 -47.95 32.43
C PRO A 56 -2.06 -47.66 33.88
N ARG A 57 -2.69 -46.51 34.14
CA ARG A 57 -3.11 -46.07 35.48
C ARG A 57 -4.28 -46.86 36.06
N SER A 58 -5.04 -47.56 35.23
CA SER A 58 -6.14 -48.43 35.68
C SER A 58 -5.67 -49.65 36.50
N LYS A 59 -4.36 -49.96 36.50
CA LYS A 59 -3.76 -51.08 37.24
C LYS A 59 -2.95 -50.66 38.47
N VAL A 60 -2.89 -49.37 38.78
CA VAL A 60 -2.08 -48.85 39.90
C VAL A 60 -2.90 -48.88 41.20
N SER A 61 -2.41 -49.61 42.21
CA SER A 61 -2.95 -49.51 43.57
C SER A 61 -2.58 -48.14 44.15
N GLU A 62 -3.57 -47.35 44.58
CA GLU A 62 -3.36 -46.02 45.18
C GLU A 62 -2.58 -46.14 46.51
N TYR A 63 -1.28 -45.85 46.50
CA TYR A 63 -0.49 -45.77 47.73
C TYR A 63 -0.37 -44.32 48.20
N LYS A 64 -1.02 -44.00 49.33
CA LYS A 64 -0.90 -42.73 50.04
C LYS A 64 0.18 -42.83 51.14
N GLY A 65 1.45 -42.62 50.78
CA GLY A 65 2.56 -42.58 51.74
C GLY A 65 3.91 -42.18 51.12
N LYS A 66 4.88 -41.76 51.95
CA LYS A 66 6.26 -41.49 51.52
C LYS A 66 6.92 -42.82 51.08
N VAL A 67 7.36 -42.88 49.82
CA VAL A 67 8.09 -44.02 49.25
C VAL A 67 9.40 -44.21 50.01
N SER A 68 9.49 -45.26 50.83
CA SER A 68 10.66 -45.54 51.67
C SER A 68 11.57 -46.63 51.09
N ASP A 69 11.22 -47.22 49.94
CA ASP A 69 11.91 -48.35 49.31
C ASP A 69 12.27 -48.02 47.84
N ILE A 70 13.52 -48.31 47.44
CA ILE A 70 14.05 -48.09 46.08
C ILE A 70 13.24 -48.88 45.04
N TYR A 71 12.76 -50.08 45.38
CA TYR A 71 11.95 -50.89 44.48
C TYR A 71 10.59 -50.24 44.16
N GLN A 72 10.00 -49.54 45.13
CA GLN A 72 8.76 -48.79 44.92
C GLN A 72 8.97 -47.54 44.05
N ALA A 73 10.10 -46.85 44.19
CA ALA A 73 10.42 -45.70 43.34
C ALA A 73 10.62 -46.12 41.87
N ILE A 74 11.24 -47.28 41.63
CA ILE A 74 11.42 -47.86 40.29
C ILE A 74 10.07 -48.27 39.68
N GLU A 75 9.17 -48.86 40.47
CA GLU A 75 7.81 -49.19 40.02
C GLU A 75 7.02 -47.94 39.60
N VAL A 76 7.03 -46.87 40.40
CA VAL A 76 6.37 -45.60 40.05
C VAL A 76 6.94 -45.01 38.77
N ALA A 77 8.28 -44.98 38.63
CA ALA A 77 8.92 -44.49 37.41
C ALA A 77 8.56 -45.33 36.18
N ARG A 78 8.44 -46.66 36.32
CA ARG A 78 8.00 -47.57 35.25
C ARG A 78 6.56 -47.24 34.79
N TYR A 79 5.64 -47.01 35.72
CA TYR A 79 4.26 -46.65 35.39
C TYR A 79 4.16 -45.26 34.76
N ASP A 80 4.96 -44.29 35.22
CA ASP A 80 5.00 -42.96 34.61
C ASP A 80 5.52 -43.02 33.16
N ILE A 81 6.56 -43.82 32.90
CA ILE A 81 7.07 -44.04 31.53
C ILE A 81 6.00 -44.70 30.64
N GLN A 82 5.30 -45.71 31.15
CA GLN A 82 4.21 -46.37 30.41
C GLN A 82 3.05 -45.42 30.13
N TYR A 83 2.70 -44.55 31.09
CA TYR A 83 1.67 -43.53 30.90
C TYR A 83 2.08 -42.49 29.86
N LEU A 84 3.34 -42.05 29.85
CA LEU A 84 3.86 -41.13 28.84
C LEU A 84 3.84 -41.74 27.44
N ASP A 85 4.21 -43.03 27.28
CA ASP A 85 4.08 -43.75 26.01
C ASP A 85 2.62 -43.85 25.56
N TRP A 86 1.72 -44.23 26.46
CA TRP A 86 0.28 -44.29 26.18
C TRP A 86 -0.26 -42.92 25.75
N ARG A 87 0.10 -41.85 26.47
CA ARG A 87 -0.35 -40.47 26.16
C ARG A 87 0.17 -40.01 24.81
N ALA A 88 1.43 -40.27 24.48
CA ALA A 88 2.01 -39.95 23.19
C ALA A 88 1.27 -40.65 22.04
N ARG A 89 0.88 -41.93 22.23
CA ARG A 89 0.05 -42.67 21.25
C ARG A 89 -1.33 -42.05 21.05
N GLN A 90 -1.98 -41.58 22.12
CA GLN A 90 -3.28 -40.88 22.01
C GLN A 90 -3.17 -39.53 21.32
N ASP A 91 -2.10 -38.78 21.57
CA ASP A 91 -1.85 -37.50 20.91
C ASP A 91 -1.58 -37.71 19.40
N VAL A 92 -0.81 -38.73 19.03
CA VAL A 92 -0.59 -39.11 17.62
C VAL A 92 -1.89 -39.54 16.94
N LEU A 93 -2.72 -40.37 17.60
CA LEU A 93 -4.03 -40.75 17.06
C LEU A 93 -4.92 -39.53 16.81
N SER A 94 -4.90 -38.55 17.74
CA SER A 94 -5.66 -37.31 17.58
C SER A 94 -5.20 -36.49 16.37
N ILE A 95 -3.89 -36.41 16.13
CA ILE A 95 -3.31 -35.75 14.95
C ILE A 95 -3.74 -36.45 13.67
N VAL A 96 -3.69 -37.79 13.63
CA VAL A 96 -4.08 -38.58 12.45
C VAL A 96 -5.57 -38.38 12.13
N LEU A 97 -6.45 -38.42 13.13
CA LEU A 97 -7.88 -38.19 12.94
C LEU A 97 -8.20 -36.76 12.48
N LEU A 98 -7.47 -35.76 12.98
CA LEU A 98 -7.58 -34.38 12.51
C LEU A 98 -7.10 -34.23 11.07
N HIS A 99 -6.00 -34.90 10.71
CA HIS A 99 -5.49 -34.92 9.34
C HIS A 99 -6.52 -35.54 8.37
N GLU A 100 -7.13 -36.67 8.72
CA GLU A 100 -8.19 -37.28 7.91
C GLU A 100 -9.38 -36.31 7.70
N LYS A 101 -9.82 -35.60 8.74
CA LYS A 101 -10.87 -34.58 8.60
C LYS A 101 -10.48 -33.43 7.67
N VAL A 102 -9.23 -32.96 7.76
CA VAL A 102 -8.71 -31.92 6.85
C VAL A 102 -8.73 -32.42 5.40
N VAL A 103 -8.29 -33.66 5.16
CA VAL A 103 -8.32 -34.28 3.84
C VAL A 103 -9.75 -34.47 3.32
N GLU A 104 -10.70 -34.89 4.17
CA GLU A 104 -12.12 -35.01 3.81
C GLU A 104 -12.73 -33.65 3.40
N VAL A 105 -12.34 -32.55 4.05
CA VAL A 105 -12.81 -31.20 3.71
C VAL A 105 -12.14 -30.65 2.44
N LEU A 106 -10.83 -30.90 2.26
CA LEU A 106 -10.07 -30.34 1.15
C LEU A 106 -10.25 -31.10 -0.18
N ASN A 107 -10.52 -32.41 -0.14
CA ASN A 107 -10.66 -33.22 -1.36
C ASN A 107 -11.82 -32.78 -2.29
N PRO A 108 -13.02 -32.44 -1.78
CA PRO A 108 -14.10 -31.88 -2.59
C PRO A 108 -13.73 -30.50 -3.16
N LEU A 109 -13.10 -29.64 -2.35
CA LEU A 109 -12.62 -28.32 -2.80
C LEU A 109 -11.58 -28.47 -3.92
N ALA A 110 -10.66 -29.41 -3.82
CA ALA A 110 -9.69 -29.71 -4.86
C ALA A 110 -10.31 -30.24 -6.18
N ARG A 111 -11.56 -30.74 -6.15
CA ARG A 111 -12.31 -31.15 -7.35
C ARG A 111 -13.10 -30.00 -7.98
N GLU A 112 -13.52 -29.01 -7.19
CA GLU A 112 -14.23 -27.81 -7.67
C GLU A 112 -13.27 -26.74 -8.23
N TYR A 113 -12.06 -26.63 -7.68
CA TYR A 113 -11.04 -25.75 -8.23
C TYR A 113 -10.31 -26.43 -9.40
N LYS A 114 -10.38 -25.80 -10.59
CA LYS A 114 -9.61 -26.25 -11.77
C LYS A 114 -8.14 -26.44 -11.38
N SER A 115 -7.54 -27.56 -11.79
CA SER A 115 -6.12 -27.81 -11.47
C SER A 115 -5.25 -26.66 -11.99
N ILE A 116 -4.16 -26.36 -11.28
CA ILE A 116 -3.20 -25.32 -11.70
C ILE A 116 -2.70 -25.57 -13.14
N GLY A 117 -2.58 -26.82 -13.57
CA GLY A 117 -2.23 -27.17 -14.95
C GLY A 117 -3.30 -26.76 -15.96
N THR A 118 -4.58 -26.92 -15.63
CA THR A 118 -5.71 -26.51 -16.47
C THR A 118 -5.79 -24.98 -16.58
N MET A 119 -5.59 -24.26 -15.46
CA MET A 119 -5.54 -22.78 -15.48
C MET A 119 -4.36 -22.25 -16.29
N LYS A 120 -3.18 -22.88 -16.20
CA LYS A 120 -2.01 -22.53 -17.03
C LYS A 120 -2.28 -22.74 -18.52
N LYS A 121 -3.01 -23.80 -18.87
CA LYS A 121 -3.39 -24.08 -20.26
C LYS A 121 -4.37 -23.03 -20.80
N GLU A 122 -5.43 -22.72 -20.05
CA GLU A 122 -6.38 -21.67 -20.42
C GLU A 122 -5.71 -20.29 -20.52
N LEU A 123 -4.77 -19.98 -19.61
CA LEU A 123 -3.99 -18.75 -19.67
C LEU A 123 -3.11 -18.69 -20.92
N ALA A 124 -2.50 -19.81 -21.32
CA ALA A 124 -1.70 -19.88 -22.54
C ALA A 124 -2.55 -19.70 -23.80
N GLU A 125 -3.74 -20.32 -23.85
CA GLU A 125 -4.71 -20.14 -24.94
C GLU A 125 -5.19 -18.68 -25.04
N LEU A 126 -5.53 -18.05 -23.92
CA LEU A 126 -5.89 -16.62 -23.88
C LEU A 126 -4.73 -15.70 -24.31
N HIS A 127 -3.49 -16.04 -23.97
CA HIS A 127 -2.31 -15.29 -24.42
C HIS A 127 -2.12 -15.38 -25.94
N GLU A 128 -2.40 -16.55 -26.53
CA GLU A 128 -2.34 -16.76 -27.97
C GLU A 128 -3.45 -15.96 -28.70
N GLU A 129 -4.68 -16.02 -28.19
CA GLU A 129 -5.80 -15.21 -28.71
C GLU A 129 -5.51 -13.70 -28.64
N LEU A 130 -4.90 -13.23 -27.53
CA LEU A 130 -4.51 -11.83 -27.38
C LEU A 130 -3.40 -11.42 -28.36
N ALA A 131 -2.43 -12.30 -28.61
CA ALA A 131 -1.39 -12.06 -29.59
C ALA A 131 -1.96 -11.96 -31.02
N ASP A 132 -2.95 -12.79 -31.35
CA ASP A 132 -3.67 -12.71 -32.62
C ASP A 132 -4.48 -11.43 -32.76
N ALA A 133 -5.17 -11.01 -31.70
CA ALA A 133 -5.89 -9.72 -31.68
C ALA A 133 -4.93 -8.54 -31.93
N HIS A 134 -3.76 -8.51 -31.28
CA HIS A 134 -2.75 -7.48 -31.54
C HIS A 134 -2.22 -7.48 -32.97
N ARG A 135 -2.00 -8.66 -33.57
CA ARG A 135 -1.63 -8.75 -35.00
C ARG A 135 -2.71 -8.13 -35.90
N GLN A 136 -3.99 -8.38 -35.63
CA GLN A 136 -5.09 -7.80 -36.41
C GLN A 136 -5.17 -6.28 -36.27
N VAL A 137 -4.88 -5.74 -35.08
CA VAL A 137 -4.81 -4.28 -34.86
C VAL A 137 -3.68 -3.66 -35.70
N HIS A 138 -2.48 -4.25 -35.69
CA HIS A 138 -1.37 -3.74 -36.51
C HIS A 138 -1.66 -3.79 -38.02
N ILE A 139 -2.33 -4.85 -38.49
CA ILE A 139 -2.77 -4.94 -39.89
C ILE A 139 -3.78 -3.82 -40.20
N SER A 140 -4.70 -3.55 -39.29
CA SER A 140 -5.70 -2.49 -39.45
C SER A 140 -5.06 -1.10 -39.44
N GLU A 141 -4.09 -0.87 -38.57
CA GLU A 141 -3.29 0.36 -38.51
C GLU A 141 -2.56 0.62 -39.84
N ALA A 142 -1.89 -0.40 -40.39
CA ALA A 142 -1.21 -0.30 -41.69
C ALA A 142 -2.18 0.03 -42.85
N ARG A 143 -3.40 -0.54 -42.82
CA ARG A 143 -4.46 -0.22 -43.81
C ARG A 143 -4.92 1.22 -43.70
N VAL A 144 -5.09 1.74 -42.48
CA VAL A 144 -5.46 3.14 -42.24
C VAL A 144 -4.34 4.08 -42.69
N GLY A 145 -3.08 3.77 -42.39
CA GLY A 145 -1.94 4.54 -42.88
C GLY A 145 -1.92 4.63 -44.41
N THR A 146 -2.10 3.49 -45.10
CA THR A 146 -2.17 3.46 -46.57
C THR A 146 -3.34 4.28 -47.12
N ALA A 147 -4.49 4.31 -46.43
CA ALA A 147 -5.64 5.11 -46.85
C ALA A 147 -5.38 6.62 -46.66
N LEU A 148 -4.71 7.01 -45.57
CA LEU A 148 -4.29 8.39 -45.33
C LEU A 148 -3.29 8.88 -46.38
N ASP A 149 -2.32 8.05 -46.76
CA ASP A 149 -1.36 8.39 -47.82
C ASP A 149 -2.06 8.63 -49.17
N LYS A 150 -3.06 7.81 -49.50
CA LYS A 150 -3.88 8.01 -50.70
C LYS A 150 -4.70 9.30 -50.65
N LEU A 151 -5.25 9.64 -49.48
CA LEU A 151 -5.99 10.88 -49.29
C LEU A 151 -5.08 12.11 -49.44
N ALA A 152 -3.87 12.06 -48.86
CA ALA A 152 -2.88 13.11 -49.00
C ALA A 152 -2.46 13.30 -50.48
N TYR A 153 -2.25 12.20 -51.21
CA TYR A 153 -1.97 12.26 -52.65
C TYR A 153 -3.15 12.86 -53.45
N MET A 154 -4.39 12.49 -53.12
CA MET A 154 -5.56 13.08 -53.77
C MET A 154 -5.72 14.57 -53.47
N GLU A 155 -5.42 14.99 -52.25
CA GLU A 155 -5.43 16.40 -51.83
C GLU A 155 -4.41 17.22 -52.64
N GLU A 156 -3.19 16.69 -52.81
CA GLU A 156 -2.15 17.30 -53.64
C GLU A 156 -2.62 17.46 -55.09
N LEU A 157 -3.20 16.41 -55.67
CA LEU A 157 -3.69 16.42 -57.06
C LEU A 157 -4.85 17.39 -57.29
N VAL A 158 -5.73 17.56 -56.29
CA VAL A 158 -6.83 18.55 -56.33
C VAL A 158 -6.29 19.97 -56.21
N ASN A 159 -5.33 20.21 -55.32
CA ASN A 159 -4.71 21.52 -55.16
C ASN A 159 -3.95 21.95 -56.43
N ASP A 160 -3.23 21.04 -57.07
CA ASP A 160 -2.55 21.31 -58.35
C ASP A 160 -3.54 21.68 -59.47
N LYS A 161 -4.69 21.00 -59.54
CA LYS A 161 -5.74 21.31 -60.50
C LYS A 161 -6.37 22.68 -60.26
N LEU A 162 -6.65 23.01 -58.99
CA LEU A 162 -7.20 24.31 -58.60
C LEU A 162 -6.23 25.46 -58.91
N LEU A 163 -4.92 25.23 -58.80
CA LEU A 163 -3.89 26.20 -59.19
C LEU A 163 -3.84 26.42 -60.71
N GLN A 164 -3.98 25.36 -61.51
CA GLN A 164 -4.07 25.47 -62.97
C GLN A 164 -5.32 26.21 -63.45
N GLU A 165 -6.47 25.98 -62.80
CA GLU A 165 -7.73 26.69 -63.10
C GLU A 165 -7.66 28.17 -62.71
N ARG A 166 -6.91 28.53 -61.66
CA ARG A 166 -6.67 29.93 -61.28
C ARG A 166 -5.75 30.66 -62.27
N SER A 167 -4.70 30.01 -62.78
CA SER A 167 -3.81 30.61 -63.77
C SER A 167 -4.44 30.78 -65.15
N THR A 168 -5.50 30.03 -65.48
CA THR A 168 -6.26 30.21 -66.73
C THR A 168 -7.31 31.32 -66.67
N ALA A 169 -7.68 31.77 -65.46
CA ALA A 169 -8.66 32.85 -65.26
C ALA A 169 -8.05 34.27 -65.28
N GLU A 170 -6.72 34.43 -65.24
CA GLU A 170 -6.04 35.74 -65.13
C GLU A 170 -5.59 36.38 -66.46
N ILE A 171 -5.94 35.83 -67.62
CA ILE A 171 -5.62 36.42 -68.94
C ILE A 171 -6.87 37.07 -69.57
N ALA A 172 -7.28 38.23 -69.05
CA ALA A 172 -8.14 39.19 -69.78
C ALA A 172 -7.92 40.62 -69.23
N PRO A 173 -7.77 41.65 -70.08
CA PRO A 173 -7.34 42.98 -69.63
C PRO A 173 -8.53 43.94 -69.41
N THR A 174 -8.47 44.81 -68.41
CA THR A 174 -9.03 46.18 -68.46
C THR A 174 -8.52 47.06 -67.31
N SER A 175 -8.59 48.37 -67.56
CA SER A 175 -7.84 49.53 -67.05
C SER A 175 -8.21 50.11 -65.65
N SER A 176 -7.23 50.84 -65.09
CA SER A 176 -7.09 51.63 -63.83
C SER A 176 -8.07 52.85 -63.67
N PRO A 177 -8.09 53.71 -62.57
CA PRO A 177 -7.07 54.06 -61.54
C PRO A 177 -7.63 54.39 -60.08
N PRO A 178 -7.01 55.24 -59.20
CA PRO A 178 -5.92 54.93 -58.26
C PRO A 178 -6.22 55.22 -56.75
N SER A 179 -5.21 55.01 -55.89
CA SER A 179 -5.11 55.32 -54.43
C SER A 179 -5.73 54.26 -53.49
N THR A 180 -5.25 53.96 -52.28
CA THR A 180 -4.46 54.75 -51.32
C THR A 180 -3.68 53.77 -50.42
N SER A 181 -2.50 54.18 -49.97
CA SER A 181 -1.70 53.48 -48.96
C SER A 181 -2.39 53.49 -47.60
N ALA A 182 -2.73 52.31 -47.08
CA ALA A 182 -3.11 52.13 -45.67
C ALA A 182 -2.35 50.94 -45.09
N LYS A 183 -1.48 51.26 -44.11
CA LYS A 183 -0.78 50.30 -43.26
C LYS A 183 -1.81 49.48 -42.48
N PHE A 184 -1.81 48.16 -42.63
CA PHE A 184 -2.44 47.26 -41.68
C PHE A 184 -1.38 46.69 -40.75
N VAL A 185 -1.38 47.21 -39.53
CA VAL A 185 -0.84 46.54 -38.34
C VAL A 185 -1.95 45.60 -37.90
N ASP A 186 -1.71 44.28 -37.86
CA ASP A 186 -2.53 43.40 -37.03
C ASP A 186 -1.70 42.27 -36.42
N THR A 187 -1.19 42.59 -35.23
CA THR A 187 -1.25 41.77 -34.02
C THR A 187 -0.96 40.27 -34.17
N GLU A 188 0.32 39.93 -34.16
CA GLU A 188 0.79 38.65 -33.64
C GLU A 188 0.25 38.47 -32.22
N LYS A 189 -0.82 37.69 -32.06
CA LYS A 189 -1.11 37.01 -30.79
C LYS A 189 0.05 36.05 -30.57
N ARG A 190 1.08 36.56 -29.88
CA ARG A 190 2.19 35.84 -29.29
C ARG A 190 1.62 34.76 -28.38
N ARG A 191 1.31 33.61 -28.98
CA ARG A 191 0.88 32.39 -28.30
C ARG A 191 2.07 32.02 -27.43
N LYS A 192 2.03 32.43 -26.15
CA LYS A 192 3.07 32.13 -25.16
C LYS A 192 3.42 30.66 -25.34
N THR A 193 4.64 30.38 -25.79
CA THR A 193 5.22 29.05 -25.78
C THR A 193 4.95 28.49 -24.39
N ARG A 194 4.13 27.42 -24.30
CA ARG A 194 3.93 26.70 -23.04
C ARG A 194 5.34 26.32 -22.60
N ARG A 195 5.84 26.92 -21.50
CA ARG A 195 7.08 26.47 -20.86
C ARG A 195 6.90 24.97 -20.63
N SER A 196 7.73 24.13 -21.26
CA SER A 196 7.74 22.73 -20.89
C SER A 196 8.20 22.68 -19.44
N LEU A 197 7.34 22.15 -18.57
CA LEU A 197 7.74 21.79 -17.22
C LEU A 197 8.66 20.59 -17.37
N ASN A 198 9.97 20.83 -17.38
CA ASN A 198 10.99 19.82 -17.58
C ASN A 198 11.32 19.12 -16.25
N VAL A 199 10.27 18.76 -15.50
CA VAL A 199 10.34 17.96 -14.26
C VAL A 199 10.50 16.48 -14.60
N SER A 200 10.42 16.14 -15.89
CA SER A 200 10.43 14.81 -16.48
C SER A 200 11.44 14.75 -17.62
N GLY A 201 12.60 14.20 -17.26
CA GLY A 201 13.57 13.62 -18.17
C GLY A 201 13.96 12.24 -17.63
N PRO A 202 15.06 11.63 -18.11
CA PRO A 202 15.59 10.40 -17.52
C PRO A 202 15.75 10.57 -16.00
N VAL A 203 15.58 9.48 -15.23
CA VAL A 203 15.55 9.52 -13.77
C VAL A 203 16.76 10.27 -13.20
N GLN A 204 16.52 11.48 -12.70
CA GLN A 204 17.58 12.36 -12.21
C GLN A 204 17.94 12.03 -10.77
N SER A 205 19.15 12.42 -10.35
CA SER A 205 19.51 12.39 -8.94
C SER A 205 18.67 13.39 -8.16
N TYR A 206 18.26 13.02 -6.94
CA TYR A 206 17.52 13.93 -6.07
C TYR A 206 18.33 15.19 -5.79
N HIS A 207 17.70 16.35 -5.96
CA HIS A 207 18.32 17.60 -5.58
C HIS A 207 18.49 17.67 -4.04
N PRO A 208 19.63 18.14 -3.52
CA PRO A 208 19.87 18.21 -2.07
C PRO A 208 18.79 18.98 -1.28
N ASN A 209 18.19 20.00 -1.90
CA ASN A 209 17.12 20.79 -1.26
C ASN A 209 15.90 19.95 -0.86
N LEU A 210 15.62 18.84 -1.57
CA LEU A 210 14.52 17.95 -1.22
C LEU A 210 14.77 17.21 0.09
N LYS A 211 16.03 17.06 0.53
CA LYS A 211 16.37 16.44 1.82
C LYS A 211 16.04 17.34 3.02
N ASN A 212 15.88 18.65 2.81
CA ASN A 212 15.67 19.63 3.89
C ASN A 212 14.20 19.73 4.33
N PHE A 213 13.59 18.58 4.61
CA PHE A 213 12.22 18.43 5.12
C PHE A 213 12.14 17.32 6.16
N TRP A 214 11.05 17.34 6.94
CA TRP A 214 10.68 16.21 7.79
C TRP A 214 9.99 15.12 6.98
N TYR A 215 10.49 13.88 7.10
CA TYR A 215 9.95 12.71 6.44
C TYR A 215 9.45 11.70 7.47
N PRO A 216 8.17 11.29 7.42
CA PRO A 216 7.69 10.15 8.20
C PRO A 216 8.16 8.85 7.52
N VAL A 217 8.76 7.95 8.29
CA VAL A 217 9.47 6.77 7.75
C VAL A 217 9.02 5.43 8.33
N ALA A 218 8.39 5.45 9.50
CA ALA A 218 7.79 4.28 10.13
C ALA A 218 6.65 4.71 11.06
N PHE A 219 5.73 3.79 11.36
CA PHE A 219 4.79 3.98 12.46
C PHE A 219 5.47 3.66 13.79
N SER A 220 5.13 4.41 14.83
CA SER A 220 5.66 4.20 16.18
C SER A 220 5.44 2.79 16.70
N ALA A 221 4.31 2.17 16.34
CA ALA A 221 3.93 0.83 16.75
C ALA A 221 4.85 -0.27 16.19
N ASP A 222 5.49 -0.01 15.04
CA ASP A 222 6.42 -0.94 14.40
C ASP A 222 7.81 -0.91 15.05
N LEU A 223 8.13 0.17 15.77
CA LEU A 223 9.41 0.36 16.45
C LEU A 223 9.28 0.05 17.95
N LYS A 224 9.41 -1.23 18.32
CA LYS A 224 9.51 -1.69 19.72
C LYS A 224 10.94 -1.52 20.25
N ALA A 225 11.11 -1.57 21.57
CA ALA A 225 12.38 -1.31 22.25
C ALA A 225 13.55 -2.21 21.79
N ASP A 226 13.25 -3.44 21.40
CA ASP A 226 14.20 -4.49 20.98
C ASP A 226 14.24 -4.70 19.46
N THR A 227 13.55 -3.85 18.71
CA THR A 227 13.45 -3.98 17.25
C THR A 227 14.25 -2.90 16.53
N MET A 228 14.62 -3.22 15.29
CA MET A 228 15.27 -2.30 14.37
C MET A 228 14.47 -2.25 13.08
N VAL A 229 14.27 -1.05 12.55
CA VAL A 229 13.59 -0.85 11.27
C VAL A 229 14.61 -0.33 10.27
N PRO A 230 15.11 -1.17 9.35
CA PRO A 230 15.93 -0.69 8.24
C PRO A 230 15.05 0.12 7.28
N ILE A 231 15.55 1.26 6.85
CA ILE A 231 14.92 2.08 5.82
C ILE A 231 15.99 2.51 4.80
N GLU A 232 15.52 2.88 3.63
CA GLU A 232 16.33 3.54 2.61
C GLU A 232 15.67 4.88 2.32
N CYS A 233 16.47 5.95 2.32
CA CYS A 233 15.97 7.30 2.08
C CYS A 233 17.03 8.08 1.31
N PHE A 234 16.66 8.57 0.12
CA PHE A 234 17.57 9.22 -0.83
C PHE A 234 18.83 8.41 -1.16
N GLU A 235 18.66 7.12 -1.45
CA GLU A 235 19.71 6.16 -1.80
C GLU A 235 20.73 5.90 -0.66
N GLU A 236 20.43 6.38 0.55
CA GLU A 236 21.24 6.16 1.75
C GLU A 236 20.56 5.11 2.67
N PRO A 237 21.28 4.07 3.12
CA PRO A 237 20.73 3.05 4.01
C PRO A 237 20.79 3.51 5.48
N TRP A 238 19.65 3.47 6.14
CA TRP A 238 19.48 3.86 7.54
C TRP A 238 18.84 2.76 8.36
N VAL A 239 19.03 2.84 9.68
CA VAL A 239 18.36 1.95 10.62
C VAL A 239 17.86 2.77 11.81
N ILE A 240 16.60 2.55 12.13
CA ILE A 240 15.91 3.18 13.25
C ILE A 240 15.82 2.18 14.39
N PHE A 241 16.09 2.62 15.61
CA PHE A 241 15.94 1.85 16.84
C PHE A 241 15.64 2.78 18.01
N ARG A 242 15.18 2.24 19.14
CA ARG A 242 14.98 3.03 20.37
C ARG A 242 16.21 3.02 21.26
N GLY A 243 16.58 4.19 21.75
CA GLY A 243 17.57 4.36 22.79
C GLY A 243 17.07 3.86 24.15
N LYS A 244 17.95 3.90 25.15
CA LYS A 244 17.64 3.44 26.52
C LYS A 244 16.52 4.25 27.19
N ASN A 245 16.39 5.52 26.81
CA ASN A 245 15.34 6.43 27.24
C ASN A 245 14.00 6.19 26.52
N GLY A 246 13.94 5.26 25.56
CA GLY A 246 12.77 5.01 24.73
C GLY A 246 12.66 5.90 23.50
N GLU A 247 13.46 6.96 23.39
CA GLU A 247 13.45 7.87 22.24
C GLU A 247 14.02 7.20 20.99
N PRO A 248 13.45 7.44 19.80
CA PRO A 248 13.98 6.87 18.57
C PRO A 248 15.28 7.56 18.14
N GLY A 249 16.21 6.78 17.58
CA GLY A 249 17.39 7.26 16.88
C GLY A 249 17.43 6.71 15.46
N CYS A 250 18.06 7.46 14.54
CA CYS A 250 18.28 7.03 13.17
C CYS A 250 19.77 7.17 12.83
N VAL A 251 20.42 6.03 12.56
CA VAL A 251 21.85 5.96 12.26
C VAL A 251 22.07 5.28 10.92
N GLN A 252 23.22 5.55 10.30
CA GLN A 252 23.60 4.90 9.06
C GLN A 252 23.66 3.38 9.27
N ASN A 253 23.04 2.61 8.40
CA ASN A 253 22.95 1.14 8.52
C ASN A 253 24.24 0.45 8.04
N THR A 254 25.39 1.00 8.41
CA THR A 254 26.71 0.58 7.94
C THR A 254 27.70 0.70 9.09
N CYS A 255 28.17 -0.44 9.60
CA CYS A 255 29.17 -0.45 10.68
C CYS A 255 30.49 0.20 10.22
N ALA A 256 31.05 1.09 11.03
CA ALA A 256 32.31 1.78 10.73
C ALA A 256 33.53 0.85 10.60
N HIS A 257 33.48 -0.37 11.15
CA HIS A 257 34.61 -1.30 11.11
C HIS A 257 34.77 -1.96 9.73
N ARG A 258 33.74 -2.65 9.23
CA ARG A 258 33.79 -3.44 7.98
C ARG A 258 32.51 -3.33 7.15
N ALA A 259 31.81 -2.21 7.27
CA ALA A 259 30.58 -1.91 6.54
C ALA A 259 29.46 -2.97 6.67
N CYS A 260 29.47 -3.76 7.76
CA CYS A 260 28.43 -4.74 8.03
C CYS A 260 27.08 -4.03 8.25
N PRO A 261 25.98 -4.49 7.61
CA PRO A 261 24.66 -3.93 7.85
C PRO A 261 24.25 -4.11 9.31
N LEU A 262 24.00 -3.00 10.02
CA LEU A 262 23.75 -3.02 11.46
C LEU A 262 22.39 -3.63 11.81
N HIS A 263 21.38 -3.47 10.95
CA HIS A 263 20.05 -4.03 11.15
C HIS A 263 19.99 -5.57 11.22
N LEU A 264 21.06 -6.28 10.80
CA LEU A 264 21.18 -7.73 10.94
C LEU A 264 21.63 -8.15 12.36
N GLY A 265 21.92 -7.20 13.23
CA GLY A 265 22.33 -7.42 14.61
C GLY A 265 21.16 -7.43 15.59
N SER A 266 21.36 -6.77 16.73
CA SER A 266 20.37 -6.67 17.81
C SER A 266 20.42 -5.30 18.50
N VAL A 267 19.39 -4.97 19.28
CA VAL A 267 19.42 -3.82 20.18
C VAL A 267 19.78 -4.32 21.58
N ASN A 268 20.86 -3.79 22.16
CA ASN A 268 21.34 -4.10 23.50
C ASN A 268 21.33 -2.84 24.36
N GLU A 269 20.47 -2.79 25.38
CA GLU A 269 20.32 -1.64 26.30
C GLU A 269 20.16 -0.29 25.58
N GLY A 270 19.42 -0.27 24.47
CA GLY A 270 19.22 0.94 23.66
C GLY A 270 20.42 1.34 22.79
N ARG A 271 21.31 0.38 22.48
CA ARG A 271 22.39 0.52 21.49
C ARG A 271 22.24 -0.54 20.41
N ILE A 272 22.51 -0.18 19.17
CA ILE A 272 22.56 -1.15 18.08
C ILE A 272 23.89 -1.90 18.10
N GLN A 273 23.83 -3.23 18.23
CA GLN A 273 24.99 -4.11 18.23
C GLN A 273 25.21 -4.69 16.84
N CYS A 274 26.38 -4.44 16.26
CA CYS A 274 26.81 -5.02 15.00
C CYS A 274 26.96 -6.55 15.13
N PRO A 275 26.37 -7.37 14.23
CA PRO A 275 26.42 -8.83 14.34
C PRO A 275 27.82 -9.41 14.06
N TYR A 276 28.73 -8.62 13.48
CA TYR A 276 30.03 -9.12 13.08
C TYR A 276 31.02 -9.21 14.26
N HIS A 277 31.33 -8.07 14.88
CA HIS A 277 32.34 -8.00 15.95
C HIS A 277 31.77 -7.37 17.24
N GLY A 278 30.45 -7.27 17.35
CA GLY A 278 29.76 -6.80 18.55
C GLY A 278 29.97 -5.32 18.88
N TRP A 279 30.38 -4.49 17.92
CA TRP A 279 30.47 -3.04 18.15
C TRP A 279 29.07 -2.47 18.40
N GLU A 280 28.91 -1.74 19.51
CA GLU A 280 27.62 -1.17 19.89
C GLU A 280 27.61 0.35 19.67
N TYR A 281 26.57 0.87 19.02
CA TYR A 281 26.39 2.30 18.74
C TYR A 281 25.13 2.83 19.41
N ASN A 282 25.20 4.03 19.99
CA ASN A 282 24.02 4.72 20.52
C ASN A 282 23.22 5.45 19.43
N THR A 283 22.11 6.10 19.81
CA THR A 283 21.23 6.83 18.86
C THR A 283 21.90 8.00 18.16
N ASP A 284 22.96 8.56 18.75
CA ASP A 284 23.79 9.61 18.13
C ASP A 284 24.84 9.02 17.17
N GLY A 285 24.91 7.70 17.02
CA GLY A 285 25.90 6.99 16.19
C GLY A 285 27.27 6.86 16.85
N LYS A 286 27.45 7.23 18.12
CA LYS A 286 28.73 7.05 18.82
C LYS A 286 28.91 5.58 19.17
N CYS A 287 30.07 5.01 18.85
CA CYS A 287 30.42 3.67 19.30
C CYS A 287 30.76 3.70 20.79
N GLU A 288 30.01 2.98 21.61
CA GLU A 288 30.17 2.95 23.07
C GLU A 288 30.84 1.68 23.58
N LYS A 289 30.89 0.62 22.75
CA LYS A 289 31.50 -0.65 23.14
C LYS A 289 32.17 -1.35 21.96
N MET A 290 33.38 -1.83 22.20
CA MET A 290 34.19 -2.62 21.26
C MET A 290 34.75 -3.87 21.96
N PRO A 291 34.04 -5.02 21.97
CA PRO A 291 34.40 -6.16 22.83
C PRO A 291 35.80 -6.76 22.62
N SER A 292 36.34 -6.67 21.40
CA SER A 292 37.59 -7.36 21.02
C SER A 292 38.77 -6.40 20.79
N THR A 293 38.67 -5.15 21.25
CA THR A 293 39.75 -4.16 21.12
C THR A 293 39.64 -3.07 22.18
N ARG A 294 40.64 -2.19 22.24
CA ARG A 294 40.57 -0.98 23.07
C ARG A 294 39.54 -0.02 22.48
N GLN A 295 38.79 0.65 23.34
CA GLN A 295 37.80 1.64 22.93
C GLN A 295 38.47 2.77 22.12
N GLN A 296 37.94 3.03 20.93
CA GLN A 296 38.33 4.17 20.09
C GLN A 296 37.17 5.14 19.96
N ASN A 297 37.48 6.41 19.68
CA ASN A 297 36.45 7.43 19.43
C ASN A 297 35.94 7.33 17.99
N VAL A 298 35.04 6.37 17.74
CA VAL A 298 34.42 6.14 16.43
C VAL A 298 32.96 6.56 16.47
N LYS A 299 32.50 7.22 15.40
CA LYS A 299 31.12 7.66 15.22
C LYS A 299 30.65 7.34 13.80
N ILE A 300 29.46 6.77 13.66
CA ILE A 300 28.74 6.65 12.38
C ILE A 300 27.80 7.85 12.20
N LYS A 301 27.41 8.12 10.96
CA LYS A 301 26.45 9.20 10.66
C LYS A 301 25.12 8.90 11.36
N SER A 302 24.56 9.92 12.00
CA SER A 302 23.23 9.93 12.59
C SER A 302 22.49 11.16 12.09
N ILE A 303 21.16 11.08 12.02
CA ILE A 303 20.31 12.18 11.56
C ILE A 303 19.23 12.47 12.60
N PRO A 304 18.72 13.71 12.68
CA PRO A 304 17.63 14.05 13.58
C PRO A 304 16.45 13.10 13.39
N CYS A 305 15.98 12.52 14.50
CA CYS A 305 14.93 11.53 14.55
C CYS A 305 13.98 11.88 15.69
N TYR A 306 12.67 11.94 15.42
CA TYR A 306 11.66 12.28 16.41
C TYR A 306 10.44 11.37 16.30
N GLU A 307 9.81 11.11 17.44
CA GLU A 307 8.50 10.49 17.49
C GLU A 307 7.43 11.55 17.72
N LYS A 308 6.42 11.59 16.85
CA LYS A 308 5.26 12.48 17.00
C LYS A 308 4.04 11.87 16.34
N GLU A 309 2.91 11.91 17.04
CA GLU A 309 1.58 11.50 16.52
C GLU A 309 1.54 10.08 15.93
N GLY A 310 2.23 9.15 16.61
CA GLY A 310 2.30 7.74 16.22
C GLY A 310 3.19 7.46 15.00
N MET A 311 4.04 8.42 14.61
CA MET A 311 5.00 8.27 13.52
C MET A 311 6.41 8.59 13.97
N ILE A 312 7.37 7.92 13.33
CA ILE A 312 8.80 8.23 13.41
C ILE A 312 9.18 9.10 12.23
N TRP A 313 9.79 10.23 12.54
CA TRP A 313 10.18 11.27 11.59
C TRP A 313 11.71 11.38 11.54
N ILE A 314 12.25 11.61 10.34
CA ILE A 314 13.67 11.91 10.14
C ILE A 314 13.85 13.20 9.35
N TRP A 315 15.03 13.81 9.52
CA TRP A 315 15.51 14.90 8.69
C TRP A 315 16.79 14.45 7.95
N PRO A 316 16.71 14.06 6.68
CA PRO A 316 17.86 13.57 5.92
C PRO A 316 18.76 14.70 5.39
N GLY A 317 18.34 15.96 5.54
CA GLY A 317 19.12 17.15 5.18
C GLY A 317 20.40 17.28 6.01
N ASN A 318 21.41 17.91 5.43
CA ASN A 318 22.68 18.17 6.12
C ASN A 318 22.57 19.36 7.09
N ASP A 319 21.68 20.30 6.80
CA ASP A 319 21.43 21.47 7.64
C ASP A 319 20.58 21.09 8.85
N ALA A 320 20.70 21.85 9.94
CA ALA A 320 19.83 21.67 11.09
C ALA A 320 18.36 21.87 10.68
N PRO A 321 17.41 21.08 11.22
CA PRO A 321 15.99 21.23 10.91
C PRO A 321 15.49 22.64 11.26
N THR A 322 15.04 23.39 10.26
CA THR A 322 14.44 24.71 10.46
C THR A 322 12.91 24.67 10.43
N ALA A 323 12.34 23.63 9.81
CA ALA A 323 10.89 23.47 9.70
C ALA A 323 10.30 22.82 10.95
N THR A 324 9.11 23.25 11.34
CA THR A 324 8.31 22.58 12.37
C THR A 324 7.73 21.27 11.84
N LEU A 325 7.72 20.22 12.68
CA LEU A 325 7.06 18.95 12.36
C LEU A 325 5.56 19.17 12.10
N PRO A 326 5.04 18.87 10.89
CA PRO A 326 3.63 19.01 10.59
C PRO A 326 2.79 18.03 11.43
N SER A 327 1.52 18.35 11.62
CA SER A 327 0.57 17.41 12.21
C SER A 327 -0.04 16.52 11.13
N LEU A 328 -0.04 15.21 11.40
CA LEU A 328 -0.63 14.15 10.57
C LEU A 328 -1.68 13.34 11.36
N LEU A 329 -2.17 13.89 12.47
CA LEU A 329 -3.37 13.35 13.11
C LEU A 329 -4.55 13.40 12.13
N PRO A 330 -5.39 12.36 12.13
CA PRO A 330 -6.64 12.43 11.39
C PRO A 330 -7.53 13.54 12.01
N PRO A 331 -8.51 14.06 11.25
CA PRO A 331 -9.43 15.07 11.76
C PRO A 331 -10.15 14.61 13.03
N SER A 332 -10.64 15.57 13.82
CA SER A 332 -11.41 15.25 15.03
C SER A 332 -12.62 14.35 14.70
N GLY A 333 -12.86 13.33 15.52
CA GLY A 333 -13.92 12.34 15.33
C GLY A 333 -13.50 11.09 14.55
N PHE A 334 -12.36 11.11 13.86
CA PHE A 334 -11.84 9.95 13.14
C PHE A 334 -11.05 9.01 14.06
N VAL A 335 -11.18 7.71 13.80
CA VAL A 335 -10.46 6.64 14.48
C VAL A 335 -9.57 5.91 13.48
N ILE A 336 -8.29 5.74 13.82
CA ILE A 336 -7.34 4.96 13.01
C ILE A 336 -7.73 3.48 13.04
N HIS A 337 -7.87 2.89 11.86
CA HIS A 337 -8.28 1.49 11.66
C HIS A 337 -7.17 0.62 11.07
N ALA A 338 -6.28 1.21 10.27
CA ALA A 338 -5.15 0.49 9.68
C ALA A 338 -3.95 1.41 9.47
N GLU A 339 -2.77 0.87 9.70
CA GLU A 339 -1.47 1.48 9.42
C GLU A 339 -0.62 0.41 8.74
N LEU A 340 -0.13 0.69 7.52
CA LEU A 340 0.56 -0.26 6.67
C LEU A 340 1.81 0.37 6.07
N VAL A 341 2.87 -0.43 5.95
CA VAL A 341 4.11 -0.03 5.28
C VAL A 341 4.41 -0.98 4.15
N MET A 342 4.71 -0.44 2.97
CA MET A 342 4.98 -1.20 1.74
C MET A 342 6.21 -0.63 1.04
N GLU A 343 6.99 -1.51 0.41
CA GLU A 343 8.15 -1.14 -0.41
C GLU A 343 7.78 -1.38 -1.88
N LEU A 344 7.81 -0.33 -2.70
CA LEU A 344 7.27 -0.35 -4.05
C LEU A 344 8.38 -0.06 -5.07
N PRO A 345 8.46 -0.82 -6.19
CA PRO A 345 9.51 -0.70 -7.20
C PRO A 345 9.26 0.45 -8.20
N VAL A 346 8.85 1.61 -7.70
CA VAL A 346 8.58 2.82 -8.49
C VAL A 346 9.16 4.04 -7.79
N GLU A 347 9.52 5.05 -8.56
CA GLU A 347 9.96 6.36 -8.09
C GLU A 347 8.79 7.10 -7.41
N HIS A 348 9.10 7.85 -6.35
CA HIS A 348 8.05 8.41 -5.48
C HIS A 348 7.15 9.42 -6.18
N GLY A 349 7.69 10.18 -7.14
CA GLY A 349 6.93 11.16 -7.92
C GLY A 349 5.86 10.53 -8.79
N LEU A 350 6.12 9.35 -9.37
CA LEU A 350 5.11 8.58 -10.11
C LEU A 350 3.93 8.18 -9.22
N LEU A 351 4.24 7.65 -8.04
CA LEU A 351 3.21 7.22 -7.10
C LEU A 351 2.42 8.42 -6.55
N LEU A 352 3.09 9.53 -6.25
CA LEU A 352 2.43 10.78 -5.86
C LEU A 352 1.47 11.25 -6.95
N ASP A 353 1.91 11.32 -8.21
CA ASP A 353 1.08 11.81 -9.31
C ASP A 353 -0.15 10.90 -9.53
N ASN A 354 0.03 9.58 -9.44
CA ASN A 354 -1.08 8.62 -9.49
C ASN A 354 -2.07 8.81 -8.32
N LEU A 355 -1.59 8.96 -7.09
CA LEU A 355 -2.46 9.22 -5.93
C LEU A 355 -3.17 10.58 -5.99
N LEU A 356 -2.55 11.56 -6.65
CA LEU A 356 -3.10 12.91 -6.84
C LEU A 356 -4.03 13.02 -8.06
N ASP A 357 -4.24 11.94 -8.81
CA ASP A 357 -5.18 11.84 -9.92
C ASP A 357 -6.31 10.89 -9.55
N LEU A 358 -7.55 11.35 -9.49
CA LEU A 358 -8.70 10.48 -9.24
C LEU A 358 -9.44 10.11 -10.54
N ALA A 359 -9.07 10.71 -11.68
CA ALA A 359 -9.75 10.45 -12.95
C ALA A 359 -9.53 9.01 -13.45
N HIS A 360 -8.43 8.36 -13.06
CA HIS A 360 -8.18 6.95 -13.41
C HIS A 360 -9.06 5.96 -12.63
N ALA A 361 -9.62 6.35 -11.48
CA ALA A 361 -10.25 5.41 -10.55
C ALA A 361 -11.36 4.53 -11.18
N PRO A 362 -12.32 5.07 -11.97
CA PRO A 362 -13.35 4.27 -12.64
C PRO A 362 -12.82 3.24 -13.64
N PHE A 363 -11.58 3.39 -14.12
CA PHE A 363 -10.98 2.52 -15.12
C PHE A 363 -10.06 1.48 -14.46
N THR A 364 -9.27 1.90 -13.48
CA THR A 364 -8.29 1.03 -12.82
C THR A 364 -8.92 0.17 -11.72
N HIS A 365 -9.86 0.74 -10.95
CA HIS A 365 -10.41 0.14 -9.74
C HIS A 365 -11.80 -0.48 -9.93
N THR A 366 -12.04 -1.04 -11.12
CA THR A 366 -13.32 -1.68 -11.49
C THR A 366 -13.62 -2.93 -10.67
N SER A 367 -12.59 -3.60 -10.14
CA SER A 367 -12.70 -4.78 -9.27
C SER A 367 -12.76 -4.45 -7.78
N THR A 368 -12.47 -3.21 -7.39
CA THR A 368 -12.37 -2.78 -5.98
C THR A 368 -13.37 -1.67 -5.65
N PHE A 369 -12.90 -0.47 -5.33
CA PHE A 369 -13.73 0.59 -4.75
C PHE A 369 -14.50 1.40 -5.80
N ALA A 370 -14.06 1.40 -7.07
CA ALA A 370 -14.73 2.12 -8.15
C ALA A 370 -15.71 1.23 -8.94
N LYS A 371 -16.00 0.02 -8.44
CA LYS A 371 -16.93 -0.92 -9.08
C LYS A 371 -18.31 -0.30 -9.26
N GLY A 372 -18.68 -0.05 -10.50
CA GLY A 372 -19.97 0.54 -10.87
C GLY A 372 -20.04 2.07 -10.78
N TRP A 373 -18.90 2.75 -10.63
CA TRP A 373 -18.85 4.20 -10.78
C TRP A 373 -19.17 4.59 -12.23
N VAL A 374 -20.00 5.63 -12.38
CA VAL A 374 -20.27 6.20 -13.70
C VAL A 374 -19.04 7.01 -14.10
N VAL A 375 -18.55 6.79 -15.32
CA VAL A 375 -17.50 7.63 -15.90
C VAL A 375 -18.12 8.97 -16.29
N PRO A 376 -17.78 10.08 -15.63
CA PRO A 376 -18.34 11.38 -15.96
C PRO A 376 -17.77 11.89 -17.28
N SER A 377 -18.53 12.70 -18.02
CA SER A 377 -18.06 13.33 -19.25
C SER A 377 -16.93 14.34 -19.01
N LEU A 378 -16.82 14.87 -17.80
CA LEU A 378 -15.79 15.82 -17.40
C LEU A 378 -15.49 15.67 -15.91
N VAL A 379 -14.21 15.53 -15.56
CA VAL A 379 -13.71 15.58 -14.19
C VAL A 379 -12.98 16.89 -13.98
N LYS A 380 -13.29 17.59 -12.89
CA LYS A 380 -12.58 18.82 -12.51
C LYS A 380 -11.98 18.67 -11.13
N PHE A 381 -10.76 19.17 -10.98
CA PHE A 381 -10.16 19.40 -9.68
C PHE A 381 -10.25 20.90 -9.33
N LEU A 382 -11.09 21.23 -8.36
CA LEU A 382 -11.41 22.59 -7.97
C LEU A 382 -10.63 22.96 -6.72
N THR A 383 -9.93 24.09 -6.75
CA THR A 383 -8.91 24.44 -5.76
C THR A 383 -8.99 25.91 -5.35
N PRO A 384 -8.82 26.24 -4.06
CA PRO A 384 -8.58 27.61 -3.62
C PRO A 384 -7.28 28.17 -4.20
N SER A 385 -7.17 29.50 -4.23
CA SER A 385 -6.01 30.26 -4.72
C SER A 385 -4.70 29.95 -3.97
N SER A 386 -4.77 29.42 -2.74
CA SER A 386 -3.62 29.02 -1.90
C SER A 386 -3.10 27.59 -2.11
N GLY A 387 -3.75 26.77 -2.94
CA GLY A 387 -3.01 26.04 -3.97
C GLY A 387 -2.74 24.52 -3.87
N LEU A 388 -2.71 23.86 -2.71
CA LEU A 388 -2.37 22.41 -2.67
C LEU A 388 -3.50 21.49 -2.19
N GLN A 389 -4.68 22.05 -1.95
CA GLN A 389 -5.89 21.33 -1.61
C GLN A 389 -6.97 21.61 -2.65
N GLY A 390 -7.85 20.65 -2.85
CA GLY A 390 -9.06 20.81 -3.65
C GLY A 390 -10.02 19.65 -3.48
N TYR A 391 -11.09 19.70 -4.27
CA TYR A 391 -12.09 18.64 -4.35
C TYR A 391 -12.30 18.22 -5.79
N TRP A 392 -12.69 16.97 -5.96
CA TRP A 392 -13.03 16.38 -7.24
C TRP A 392 -14.51 16.62 -7.55
N ASP A 393 -14.84 16.98 -8.78
CA ASP A 393 -16.22 17.09 -9.25
C ASP A 393 -16.41 16.07 -10.38
N PRO A 394 -17.36 15.11 -10.28
CA PRO A 394 -18.46 15.00 -9.30
C PRO A 394 -18.20 14.07 -8.09
N TYR A 395 -16.96 13.66 -7.85
CA TYR A 395 -16.66 12.71 -6.77
C TYR A 395 -16.57 13.41 -5.41
N PRO A 396 -17.28 12.98 -4.35
CA PRO A 396 -17.22 13.58 -3.01
C PRO A 396 -15.89 13.22 -2.32
N ILE A 397 -14.79 13.74 -2.85
CA ILE A 397 -13.42 13.44 -2.47
C ILE A 397 -12.64 14.75 -2.40
N ASP A 398 -12.22 15.07 -1.19
CA ASP A 398 -11.25 16.12 -0.93
C ASP A 398 -9.85 15.54 -0.95
N MET A 399 -8.90 16.28 -1.51
CA MET A 399 -7.52 15.85 -1.61
C MET A 399 -6.57 17.02 -1.38
N GLU A 400 -5.49 16.75 -0.65
CA GLU A 400 -4.45 17.69 -0.31
C GLU A 400 -3.07 17.07 -0.52
N PHE A 401 -2.21 17.76 -1.26
CA PHE A 401 -0.77 17.49 -1.26
C PHE A 401 -0.11 18.30 -0.14
N ARG A 402 0.56 17.61 0.79
CA ARG A 402 1.42 18.24 1.79
C ARG A 402 2.89 17.95 1.47
N PRO A 403 3.70 18.99 1.24
CA PRO A 403 5.13 18.83 1.05
C PRO A 403 5.80 18.08 2.20
N PRO A 404 6.81 17.24 1.92
CA PRO A 404 7.40 17.03 0.60
C PRO A 404 6.79 15.86 -0.19
N CYS A 405 6.10 14.93 0.47
CA CYS A 405 5.72 13.64 -0.14
C CYS A 405 4.45 13.02 0.45
N MET A 406 3.52 13.84 0.94
CA MET A 406 2.32 13.37 1.63
C MET A 406 1.06 13.71 0.84
N VAL A 407 0.14 12.77 0.75
CA VAL A 407 -1.20 12.96 0.16
C VAL A 407 -2.24 12.61 1.21
N LEU A 408 -3.10 13.57 1.51
CA LEU A 408 -4.26 13.37 2.38
C LEU A 408 -5.51 13.38 1.52
N SER A 409 -6.40 12.42 1.75
CA SER A 409 -7.71 12.39 1.11
C SER A 409 -8.81 12.15 2.13
N THR A 410 -9.97 12.77 1.90
CA THR A 410 -11.19 12.52 2.67
C THR A 410 -12.31 12.19 1.69
N ILE A 411 -12.86 10.99 1.81
CA ILE A 411 -13.82 10.40 0.88
C ILE A 411 -15.15 10.23 1.59
N GLY A 412 -16.22 10.75 0.99
CA GLY A 412 -17.59 10.49 1.41
C GLY A 412 -18.08 9.12 0.94
N ILE A 413 -18.40 8.22 1.87
CA ILE A 413 -18.82 6.85 1.60
C ILE A 413 -20.24 6.64 2.12
N SER A 414 -21.16 6.11 1.30
CA SER A 414 -22.48 5.63 1.80
C SER A 414 -22.47 4.13 2.11
N LYS A 415 -21.78 3.35 1.27
CA LYS A 415 -21.55 1.90 1.39
C LYS A 415 -20.18 1.58 0.78
N PRO A 416 -19.52 0.45 1.11
CA PRO A 416 -18.30 0.04 0.42
C PRO A 416 -18.48 0.10 -1.10
N GLY A 417 -17.64 0.90 -1.77
CA GLY A 417 -17.68 1.12 -3.22
C GLY A 417 -18.77 2.06 -3.75
N LYS A 418 -19.61 2.67 -2.90
CA LYS A 418 -20.62 3.67 -3.29
C LYS A 418 -20.33 5.02 -2.66
N LEU A 419 -20.06 6.00 -3.52
CA LEU A 419 -19.94 7.41 -3.15
C LEU A 419 -21.30 7.98 -2.74
N GLU A 420 -21.32 8.92 -1.80
CA GLU A 420 -22.53 9.61 -1.33
C GLU A 420 -22.45 11.11 -1.62
N GLY A 421 -23.52 11.72 -2.10
CA GLY A 421 -23.56 13.18 -2.29
C GLY A 421 -22.69 13.71 -3.45
N GLN A 422 -22.77 15.02 -3.67
CA GLN A 422 -21.96 15.72 -4.70
C GLN A 422 -20.67 16.30 -4.12
N ASN A 423 -20.56 16.41 -2.79
CA ASN A 423 -19.43 16.99 -2.09
C ASN A 423 -19.23 16.29 -0.74
N THR A 424 -18.01 16.23 -0.24
CA THR A 424 -17.65 15.56 1.02
C THR A 424 -18.49 16.04 2.20
N SER A 425 -18.66 17.36 2.33
CA SER A 425 -19.47 17.98 3.40
C SER A 425 -20.92 17.53 3.49
N GLN A 426 -21.48 16.92 2.44
CA GLN A 426 -22.85 16.44 2.39
C GLN A 426 -22.98 14.95 2.77
N CYS A 427 -21.87 14.26 2.98
CA CYS A 427 -21.85 12.83 3.29
C CYS A 427 -22.04 12.59 4.78
N ALA A 428 -22.72 11.51 5.14
CA ALA A 428 -22.94 11.16 6.55
C ALA A 428 -21.73 10.45 7.18
N THR A 429 -20.94 9.75 6.35
CA THR A 429 -19.80 8.94 6.80
C THR A 429 -18.60 9.12 5.88
N HIS A 430 -17.40 9.12 6.48
CA HIS A 430 -16.17 9.47 5.80
C HIS A 430 -15.03 8.49 6.06
N LEU A 431 -14.23 8.28 5.03
CA LEU A 431 -12.94 7.64 5.07
C LEU A 431 -11.86 8.71 4.89
N HIS A 432 -10.95 8.81 5.86
CA HIS A 432 -9.77 9.65 5.77
C HIS A 432 -8.53 8.79 5.56
N GLN A 433 -7.72 9.13 4.55
CA GLN A 433 -6.51 8.39 4.21
C GLN A 433 -5.31 9.34 4.20
N LEU A 434 -4.19 8.81 4.66
CA LEU A 434 -2.89 9.44 4.55
C LEU A 434 -1.94 8.48 3.83
N HIS A 435 -1.35 8.96 2.75
CA HIS A 435 -0.31 8.28 1.99
C HIS A 435 0.98 9.09 2.10
N VAL A 436 2.08 8.44 2.48
CA VAL A 436 3.42 9.03 2.51
C VAL A 436 4.27 8.26 1.50
N CYS A 437 4.67 8.91 0.42
CA CYS A 437 5.51 8.32 -0.63
C CYS A 437 6.97 8.70 -0.37
N LEU A 438 7.64 8.00 0.55
CA LEU A 438 9.02 8.32 0.92
C LEU A 438 9.98 8.01 -0.25
N PRO A 439 10.81 8.98 -0.69
CA PRO A 439 11.84 8.73 -1.70
C PRO A 439 12.94 7.82 -1.12
N SER A 440 12.88 6.53 -1.44
CA SER A 440 13.92 5.57 -1.05
C SER A 440 15.06 5.57 -2.06
N SER A 441 14.75 5.33 -3.33
CA SER A 441 15.70 5.46 -4.44
C SER A 441 14.97 5.85 -5.73
N LYS A 442 15.74 6.08 -6.78
CA LYS A 442 15.27 6.35 -8.15
C LYS A 442 14.28 5.32 -8.71
N HIS A 443 14.24 4.13 -8.13
CA HIS A 443 13.39 3.01 -8.58
C HIS A 443 12.57 2.43 -7.44
N LYS A 444 12.55 3.09 -6.27
CA LYS A 444 11.96 2.52 -5.08
C LYS A 444 11.35 3.59 -4.19
N THR A 445 10.16 3.31 -3.70
CA THR A 445 9.43 4.17 -2.78
C THR A 445 8.94 3.34 -1.62
N ARG A 446 9.15 3.85 -0.40
CA ARG A 446 8.52 3.30 0.79
C ARG A 446 7.21 4.04 1.03
N LEU A 447 6.10 3.33 0.89
CA LEU A 447 4.75 3.85 1.10
C LEU A 447 4.30 3.58 2.54
N LEU A 448 3.99 4.63 3.30
CA LEU A 448 3.23 4.51 4.54
C LEU A 448 1.78 4.87 4.24
N TYR A 449 0.85 4.00 4.63
CA TYR A 449 -0.58 4.18 4.46
C TYR A 449 -1.28 4.13 5.82
N ARG A 450 -2.07 5.16 6.15
CA ARG A 450 -2.92 5.19 7.32
C ARG A 450 -4.37 5.42 6.90
N MET A 451 -5.25 4.56 7.39
CA MET A 451 -6.69 4.59 7.15
C MET A 451 -7.44 4.93 8.43
N SER A 452 -8.30 5.93 8.39
CA SER A 452 -9.13 6.35 9.52
C SER A 452 -10.59 6.53 9.09
N LEU A 453 -11.53 6.15 9.97
CA LEU A 453 -12.98 6.27 9.72
C LEU A 453 -13.60 7.10 10.84
N ASP A 454 -14.56 7.96 10.51
CA ASP A 454 -15.40 8.66 11.50
C ASP A 454 -16.62 7.83 11.95
N PHE A 455 -16.80 6.66 11.34
CA PHE A 455 -17.84 5.70 11.64
C PHE A 455 -17.27 4.33 12.04
N ALA A 456 -18.14 3.48 12.58
CA ALA A 456 -17.84 2.10 12.94
C ALA A 456 -16.55 1.89 13.79
N PRO A 457 -16.33 2.67 14.88
CA PRO A 457 -15.10 2.60 15.68
C PRO A 457 -14.86 1.23 16.34
N LEU A 458 -15.90 0.40 16.43
CA LEU A 458 -15.82 -0.97 16.94
C LEU A 458 -15.05 -1.92 16.01
N LEU A 459 -14.95 -1.62 14.71
CA LEU A 459 -14.26 -2.48 13.73
C LEU A 459 -12.79 -2.69 14.07
N LYS A 460 -12.12 -1.70 14.67
CA LYS A 460 -10.71 -1.82 15.08
C LYS A 460 -10.46 -2.89 16.16
N HIS A 461 -11.51 -3.26 16.91
CA HIS A 461 -11.41 -4.23 18.01
C HIS A 461 -11.73 -5.66 17.59
N ILE A 462 -12.23 -5.86 16.37
CA ILE A 462 -12.51 -7.19 15.86
C ILE A 462 -11.16 -7.88 15.57
N PRO A 463 -10.92 -9.08 16.14
CA PRO A 463 -9.68 -9.82 15.90
C PRO A 463 -9.42 -10.05 14.41
N PHE A 464 -8.16 -9.92 14.01
CA PHE A 464 -7.68 -10.17 12.64
C PHE A 464 -8.13 -9.18 11.56
N MET A 465 -8.93 -8.16 11.88
CA MET A 465 -9.34 -7.14 10.90
C MET A 465 -8.17 -6.42 10.23
N GLN A 466 -7.05 -6.27 10.92
CA GLN A 466 -5.84 -5.69 10.35
C GLN A 466 -5.34 -6.44 9.10
N TYR A 467 -5.51 -7.77 9.04
CA TYR A 467 -5.12 -8.56 7.87
C TYR A 467 -6.09 -8.34 6.70
N LEU A 468 -7.38 -8.16 6.99
CA LEU A 468 -8.37 -7.82 5.99
C LEU A 468 -8.12 -6.44 5.39
N TRP A 469 -7.83 -5.44 6.24
CA TRP A 469 -7.46 -4.10 5.79
C TRP A 469 -6.20 -4.10 4.94
N ARG A 470 -5.19 -4.86 5.37
CA ARG A 470 -3.96 -5.06 4.60
C ARG A 470 -4.26 -5.66 3.22
N HIS A 471 -5.05 -6.73 3.17
CA HIS A 471 -5.41 -7.38 1.92
C HIS A 471 -6.12 -6.44 0.95
N PHE A 472 -7.10 -5.66 1.42
CA PHE A 472 -7.79 -4.69 0.58
C PHE A 472 -6.87 -3.57 0.10
N ALA A 473 -6.02 -3.02 0.97
CA ALA A 473 -5.07 -1.98 0.59
C ALA A 473 -4.06 -2.48 -0.43
N GLU A 474 -3.52 -3.69 -0.24
CA GLU A 474 -2.61 -4.33 -1.20
C GLU A 474 -3.31 -4.62 -2.53
N GLN A 475 -4.58 -5.05 -2.51
CA GLN A 475 -5.33 -5.29 -3.74
C GLN A 475 -5.51 -4.01 -4.56
N VAL A 476 -5.96 -2.91 -3.93
CA VAL A 476 -6.15 -1.61 -4.59
C VAL A 476 -4.81 -1.09 -5.12
N LEU A 477 -3.77 -1.11 -4.29
CA LEU A 477 -2.45 -0.63 -4.68
C LEU A 477 -1.85 -1.43 -5.83
N ASN A 478 -2.08 -2.75 -5.90
CA ASN A 478 -1.59 -3.57 -7.01
C ASN A 478 -2.29 -3.26 -8.34
N GLU A 479 -3.55 -2.80 -8.30
CA GLU A 479 -4.26 -2.35 -9.51
C GLU A 479 -3.63 -1.10 -10.12
N ASP A 480 -3.10 -0.20 -9.28
CA ASP A 480 -2.34 0.99 -9.71
C ASP A 480 -0.91 0.63 -10.09
N LEU A 481 -0.23 -0.16 -9.26
CA LEU A 481 1.19 -0.44 -9.39
C LEU A 481 1.52 -1.06 -10.74
N ARG A 482 0.68 -1.95 -11.27
CA ARG A 482 0.86 -2.53 -12.61
C ARG A 482 0.92 -1.48 -13.73
N LEU A 483 0.20 -0.36 -13.58
CA LEU A 483 0.16 0.73 -14.56
C LEU A 483 1.38 1.64 -14.38
N VAL A 484 1.68 1.98 -13.13
CA VAL A 484 2.80 2.87 -12.78
C VAL A 484 4.16 2.22 -13.09
N LEU A 485 4.27 0.89 -12.98
CA LEU A 485 5.45 0.14 -13.40
C LEU A 485 5.80 0.35 -14.88
N GLY A 486 4.79 0.35 -15.77
CA GLY A 486 5.00 0.64 -17.19
C GLY A 486 5.45 2.08 -17.45
N GLN A 487 5.01 3.03 -16.61
CA GLN A 487 5.50 4.41 -16.66
C GLN A 487 6.94 4.51 -16.18
N GLN A 488 7.31 3.81 -15.09
CA GLN A 488 8.68 3.73 -14.58
C GLN A 488 9.64 3.20 -15.64
N GLU A 489 9.27 2.13 -16.34
CA GLU A 489 10.09 1.56 -17.41
C GLU A 489 10.34 2.56 -18.54
N ARG A 490 9.29 3.27 -18.99
CA ARG A 490 9.41 4.31 -20.01
C ARG A 490 10.27 5.48 -19.55
N MET A 491 10.12 5.89 -18.29
CA MET A 491 10.93 6.96 -17.68
C MET A 491 12.41 6.57 -17.59
N ASN A 492 12.71 5.31 -17.25
CA ASN A 492 14.08 4.78 -17.28
C ASN A 492 14.68 4.82 -18.70
N ASN A 493 13.84 4.59 -19.72
CA ASN A 493 14.22 4.69 -21.14
C ASN A 493 14.27 6.15 -21.66
N GLY A 494 14.14 7.15 -20.78
CA GLY A 494 14.24 8.56 -21.13
C GLY A 494 12.94 9.21 -21.65
N ALA A 495 11.81 8.50 -21.59
CA ALA A 495 10.52 9.08 -21.97
C ALA A 495 10.05 10.11 -20.94
N ASN A 496 9.48 11.21 -21.43
CA ASN A 496 8.78 12.17 -20.59
C ASN A 496 7.31 11.75 -20.46
N ILE A 497 6.97 11.13 -19.33
CA ILE A 497 5.62 10.62 -19.04
C ILE A 497 4.60 11.70 -18.64
N TRP A 498 5.04 12.94 -18.44
CA TRP A 498 4.25 14.06 -17.88
C TRP A 498 4.03 15.20 -18.88
N ASN A 499 4.35 14.98 -20.15
CA ASN A 499 4.44 15.99 -21.20
C ASN A 499 3.10 16.63 -21.63
N PHE A 500 1.97 15.95 -21.43
CA PHE A 500 0.66 16.42 -21.90
C PHE A 500 -0.37 16.50 -20.76
N PRO A 501 -0.24 17.46 -19.83
CA PRO A 501 -1.23 17.61 -18.77
C PRO A 501 -2.57 18.13 -19.31
N VAL A 502 -3.65 17.60 -18.76
CA VAL A 502 -5.04 17.99 -19.03
C VAL A 502 -5.70 18.58 -17.78
N SER A 503 -7.00 18.88 -17.86
CA SER A 503 -7.69 19.68 -16.83
C SER A 503 -7.76 19.02 -15.45
N TYR A 504 -7.79 17.69 -15.38
CA TYR A 504 -7.83 16.95 -14.11
C TYR A 504 -6.44 16.76 -13.48
N ASP A 505 -5.35 16.92 -14.24
CA ASP A 505 -3.97 16.81 -13.71
C ASP A 505 -3.53 18.01 -12.88
N LYS A 506 -4.45 18.92 -12.53
CA LYS A 506 -4.13 20.21 -11.92
C LYS A 506 -3.33 20.07 -10.63
N LEU A 507 -3.65 19.09 -9.79
CA LEU A 507 -2.93 18.86 -8.53
C LEU A 507 -1.53 18.29 -8.77
N GLY A 508 -1.41 17.29 -9.64
CA GLY A 508 -0.13 16.74 -10.09
C GLY A 508 0.79 17.79 -10.73
N VAL A 509 0.25 18.69 -11.56
CA VAL A 509 0.99 19.82 -12.13
C VAL A 509 1.47 20.79 -11.04
N ARG A 510 0.68 21.03 -9.99
CA ARG A 510 1.08 21.91 -8.89
C ARG A 510 2.16 21.30 -8.01
N TYR A 511 2.08 20.00 -7.74
CA TYR A 511 3.17 19.24 -7.11
C TYR A 511 4.46 19.38 -7.92
N ARG A 512 4.40 19.14 -9.24
CA ARG A 512 5.53 19.27 -10.16
C ARG A 512 6.15 20.67 -10.16
N LEU A 513 5.32 21.72 -10.22
CA LEU A 513 5.76 23.11 -10.11
C LEU A 513 6.43 23.43 -8.76
N TRP A 514 5.89 22.88 -7.66
CA TRP A 514 6.49 23.02 -6.34
C TRP A 514 7.85 22.33 -6.27
N ARG A 515 7.96 21.12 -6.82
CA ARG A 515 9.22 20.37 -6.88
C ARG A 515 10.26 21.12 -7.72
N ASP A 516 9.90 21.57 -8.93
CA ASP A 516 10.78 22.36 -9.79
C ASP A 516 11.35 23.60 -9.08
N ALA A 517 10.48 24.38 -8.42
CA ALA A 517 10.89 25.59 -7.71
C ALA A 517 11.85 25.29 -6.55
N LEU A 518 11.61 24.19 -5.83
CA LEU A 518 12.48 23.72 -4.76
C LEU A 518 13.86 23.30 -5.28
N GLU A 519 13.90 22.57 -6.40
CA GLU A 519 15.13 22.13 -7.05
C GLU A 519 15.93 23.31 -7.62
N GLN A 520 15.25 24.35 -8.12
CA GLN A 520 15.88 25.60 -8.57
C GLN A 520 16.39 26.48 -7.41
N GLY A 521 16.03 26.16 -6.17
CA GLY A 521 16.42 26.93 -4.99
C GLY A 521 15.66 28.25 -4.86
N ASP A 522 14.42 28.31 -5.34
CA ASP A 522 13.59 29.51 -5.26
C ASP A 522 13.37 29.94 -3.81
N LYS A 523 13.55 31.24 -3.53
CA LYS A 523 13.37 31.81 -2.19
C LYS A 523 11.95 31.67 -1.64
N GLN A 524 10.97 31.58 -2.55
CA GLN A 524 9.57 31.42 -2.19
C GLN A 524 8.99 30.26 -3.00
N LEU A 525 8.69 29.16 -2.32
CA LEU A 525 8.06 28.01 -2.96
C LEU A 525 6.60 28.33 -3.30
N PRO A 526 6.14 27.94 -4.50
CA PRO A 526 4.75 28.18 -4.90
C PRO A 526 3.80 27.46 -3.95
N PHE A 527 2.62 28.06 -3.74
CA PHE A 527 1.56 27.52 -2.88
C PHE A 527 1.91 27.36 -1.39
N SER A 528 3.03 27.95 -0.94
CA SER A 528 3.28 28.15 0.49
C SER A 528 2.29 29.18 1.02
N LYS A 529 1.63 28.89 2.15
CA LYS A 529 0.78 29.89 2.82
C LYS A 529 1.65 31.12 3.10
N LYS A 530 1.28 32.29 2.57
CA LYS A 530 1.81 33.56 3.09
C LYS A 530 1.46 33.59 4.57
N ASN A 531 2.43 33.89 5.44
CA ASN A 531 2.09 34.30 6.80
C ASN A 531 1.13 35.50 6.66
N GLU A 532 -0.10 35.35 7.13
CA GLU A 532 -1.08 36.45 7.24
C GLU A 532 -0.72 37.38 8.42
N ASN A 533 0.54 37.81 8.48
CA ASN A 533 1.02 38.86 9.37
C ASN A 533 1.96 39.77 8.55
N GLU A 534 1.37 40.49 7.59
CA GLU A 534 1.85 41.79 7.10
C GLU A 534 0.67 42.76 7.04
#